data_AF-A0A151E6F5-F1
#
_entry.id   AF-A0A151E6F5-F1
#
_cell.length_a   1.000
_cell.length_b   1.000
_cell.length_c   1.000
_cell.angle_alpha   90.00
_cell.angle_beta   90.00
_cell.angle_gamma   90.00
#
_symmetry.space_group_name_H-M   'P 1'
#
loop_
_entity.id
_entity.type
_entity.pdbx_description
1 polymer ?
#
loop_
_entity_poly.entity_id
_entity_poly.type
_entity_poly.pdbx_seq_one_letter_code
_entity_poly.pdbx_strand_id
1 'polypeptide(L)'
;MRKKRYINSVMIGIIIIIAGASGISSINAKNIADSENFLNKIPVEPLFEGNSYFILLDDYTDGAGQDNHWAVQLRFDSYNNFVESEYDAIQIPLIFDQWTEIRFEIDLDGDWYEVYYDDTFFYEKEWTAGINNDLQGALAIDAVDLFANGATPVFYDDLSLEEVGVGIVWEENFDSYTDGSSMHGQGGWKGWDNDPFWTAFLI
;
A
#
# COMPACT_ATOMS: atom_id res chain seq x y z
N MET A 1 -22.82 20.50 7.69
CA MET A 1 -23.16 19.24 8.39
C MET A 1 -23.04 18.12 7.35
N ARG A 2 -21.84 17.55 7.18
CA ARG A 2 -21.61 16.42 6.26
C ARG A 2 -22.42 15.24 6.80
N LYS A 3 -23.46 14.82 6.10
CA LYS A 3 -24.18 13.56 6.39
C LYS A 3 -23.14 12.45 6.26
N LYS A 4 -22.99 11.59 7.27
CA LYS A 4 -22.24 10.34 7.17
C LYS A 4 -22.76 9.60 5.93
N ARG A 5 -21.92 9.50 4.90
CA ARG A 5 -22.27 8.94 3.59
C ARG A 5 -22.11 7.42 3.55
N TYR A 6 -21.20 6.89 4.35
CA TYR A 6 -20.84 5.48 4.36
C TYR A 6 -21.96 4.64 4.98
N ILE A 7 -22.73 3.97 4.12
CA ILE A 7 -23.78 3.03 4.54
C ILE A 7 -23.28 1.59 4.43
N ASN A 8 -22.35 1.26 3.54
CA ASN A 8 -21.66 -0.03 3.52
C ASN A 8 -20.22 0.15 3.01
N SER A 9 -19.30 -0.63 3.57
CA SER A 9 -17.85 -0.65 3.30
C SER A 9 -17.09 0.60 3.80
N VAL A 10 -16.32 0.40 4.87
CA VAL A 10 -15.13 1.18 5.25
C VAL A 10 -14.06 0.13 5.15
N MET A 11 -13.16 0.31 4.20
CA MET A 11 -11.96 -0.50 4.16
C MET A 11 -10.97 0.07 5.17
N ILE A 12 -10.20 -0.81 5.77
CA ILE A 12 -9.06 -0.43 6.58
C ILE A 12 -7.90 -1.18 5.98
N GLY A 13 -7.22 -0.53 5.03
CA GLY A 13 -5.84 -0.91 4.75
C GLY A 13 -5.01 -0.37 5.91
N ILE A 14 -4.51 -1.23 6.77
CA ILE A 14 -3.31 -0.91 7.52
C ILE A 14 -2.20 -1.26 6.53
N ILE A 15 -1.73 -0.27 5.80
CA ILE A 15 -0.52 -0.46 5.01
C ILE A 15 0.53 0.25 5.79
N ILE A 16 1.33 -0.49 6.50
CA ILE A 16 2.47 0.10 7.15
C ILE A 16 3.57 0.14 6.09
N ILE A 17 4.00 1.34 5.68
CA ILE A 17 5.19 1.51 4.84
C ILE A 17 6.38 1.82 5.73
N ILE A 18 7.48 1.08 5.61
CA ILE A 18 8.81 1.64 5.94
C ILE A 18 9.44 2.12 4.65
N ALA A 19 9.55 3.44 4.51
CA ALA A 19 10.49 4.07 3.61
C ALA A 19 11.75 4.41 4.42
N GLY A 20 12.79 3.56 4.35
CA GLY A 20 14.02 3.76 5.10
C GLY A 20 14.06 3.05 6.46
N ALA A 21 14.70 1.88 6.57
CA ALA A 21 15.09 1.33 7.88
C ALA A 21 16.61 1.35 8.02
N SER A 22 17.17 2.39 8.63
CA SER A 22 18.54 2.33 9.15
C SER A 22 18.59 1.36 10.34
N GLY A 23 18.64 0.06 10.03
CA GLY A 23 18.73 -1.02 11.01
C GLY A 23 17.38 -1.62 11.41
N ILE A 24 16.93 -2.63 10.66
CA ILE A 24 15.94 -3.58 11.14
C ILE A 24 16.59 -4.34 12.32
N SER A 25 16.09 -4.13 13.54
CA SER A 25 16.53 -4.92 14.71
C SER A 25 15.46 -5.85 15.28
N SER A 26 14.23 -5.86 14.76
CA SER A 26 13.30 -7.01 14.86
C SER A 26 11.93 -6.69 14.20
N ILE A 27 11.49 -7.56 13.29
CA ILE A 27 10.06 -7.92 13.19
C ILE A 27 9.80 -8.79 14.42
N ASN A 28 8.74 -8.51 15.17
CA ASN A 28 8.46 -8.91 16.57
C ASN A 28 9.03 -7.98 17.63
N ALA A 29 8.22 -7.01 18.07
CA ALA A 29 8.48 -6.19 19.24
C ALA A 29 8.74 -7.07 20.49
N LYS A 30 10.02 -7.19 20.86
CA LYS A 30 10.40 -7.49 22.24
C LYS A 30 11.44 -6.48 22.67
N ASN A 31 11.00 -5.57 23.53
CA ASN A 31 11.86 -4.66 24.30
C ASN A 31 13.07 -5.43 24.86
N ILE A 32 14.24 -5.23 24.27
CA ILE A 32 15.51 -5.48 24.92
C ILE A 32 16.12 -4.10 25.13
N ALA A 33 15.96 -3.61 26.36
CA ALA A 33 16.83 -2.59 26.89
C ALA A 33 18.26 -3.12 26.82
N ASP A 34 19.06 -2.59 25.88
CA ASP A 34 20.45 -2.23 26.12
C ASP A 34 20.93 -1.31 24.98
N SER A 35 21.00 -0.04 25.32
CA SER A 35 21.64 1.04 24.58
C SER A 35 23.15 0.80 24.48
N GLU A 36 23.73 0.99 23.29
CA GLU A 36 24.75 2.01 23.01
C GLU A 36 25.51 1.77 21.69
N ASN A 37 25.71 2.86 20.93
CA ASN A 37 26.80 3.06 19.96
C ASN A 37 26.78 2.35 18.58
N PHE A 38 25.62 2.25 17.92
CA PHE A 38 25.57 1.99 16.46
C PHE A 38 25.14 3.19 15.58
N LEU A 39 24.68 4.29 16.18
CA LEU A 39 24.11 5.44 15.46
C LEU A 39 25.12 6.30 14.68
N ASN A 40 26.44 6.15 14.88
CA ASN A 40 27.45 7.05 14.31
C ASN A 40 28.16 6.53 13.03
N LYS A 41 27.65 5.46 12.40
CA LYS A 41 28.28 4.87 11.20
C LYS A 41 27.34 4.54 10.05
N ILE A 42 26.04 4.84 10.17
CA ILE A 42 25.09 4.68 9.06
C ILE A 42 24.87 6.07 8.46
N PRO A 43 25.03 6.25 7.13
CA PRO A 43 24.63 7.48 6.46
C PRO A 43 23.17 7.81 6.81
N VAL A 44 22.89 9.05 7.17
CA VAL A 44 21.56 9.56 7.58
C VAL A 44 20.66 9.85 6.36
N GLU A 45 20.88 9.14 5.26
CA GLU A 45 20.14 9.30 4.00
C GLU A 45 18.99 8.29 3.97
N PRO A 46 17.79 8.66 3.49
CA PRO A 46 16.65 7.76 3.45
C PRO A 46 16.98 6.54 2.58
N LEU A 47 16.81 5.31 3.11
CA LEU A 47 17.13 4.11 2.33
C LEU A 47 16.11 3.83 1.22
N PHE A 48 15.00 4.56 1.17
CA PHE A 48 14.10 4.58 0.03
C PHE A 48 14.59 5.59 -1.01
N GLU A 49 15.06 5.08 -2.15
CA GLU A 49 15.41 5.83 -3.34
C GLU A 49 14.56 5.29 -4.50
N GLY A 50 13.98 6.16 -5.32
CA GLY A 50 13.21 5.77 -6.51
C GLY A 50 11.70 6.02 -6.37
N ASN A 51 10.94 5.25 -7.14
CA ASN A 51 9.47 5.30 -7.12
C ASN A 51 8.90 3.93 -6.75
N SER A 52 8.00 3.91 -5.76
CA SER A 52 7.17 2.74 -5.44
C SER A 52 5.71 3.09 -5.64
N TYR A 53 4.88 2.09 -5.92
CA TYR A 53 3.48 2.26 -6.23
C TYR A 53 2.63 1.33 -5.37
N PHE A 54 1.54 1.90 -4.84
CA PHE A 54 0.45 1.15 -4.24
C PHE A 54 -0.79 1.32 -5.11
N ILE A 55 -1.34 0.22 -5.60
CA ILE A 55 -2.40 0.22 -6.60
C ILE A 55 -3.54 -0.68 -6.11
N LEU A 56 -4.78 -0.19 -6.27
CA LEU A 56 -5.99 -1.00 -6.09
C LEU A 56 -6.68 -1.18 -7.43
N LEU A 57 -7.06 -2.41 -7.71
CA LEU A 57 -7.75 -2.82 -8.92
C LEU A 57 -9.17 -3.23 -8.58
N ASP A 58 -10.10 -2.81 -9.41
CA ASP A 58 -11.52 -3.17 -9.34
C ASP A 58 -11.91 -4.20 -10.41
N ASP A 59 -11.08 -4.40 -11.43
CA ASP A 59 -11.13 -5.50 -12.39
C ASP A 59 -9.70 -6.01 -12.66
N TYR A 60 -9.39 -7.18 -12.12
CA TYR A 60 -8.11 -7.85 -12.26
C TYR A 60 -8.25 -9.17 -13.02
N THR A 61 -7.56 -9.24 -14.16
CA THR A 61 -7.29 -10.46 -14.88
C THR A 61 -5.80 -10.78 -14.86
N ASP A 62 -5.46 -11.98 -14.39
CA ASP A 62 -4.08 -12.45 -14.33
C ASP A 62 -3.38 -12.40 -15.69
N GLY A 63 -2.22 -11.75 -15.75
CA GLY A 63 -1.43 -11.54 -16.98
C GLY A 63 -2.01 -10.53 -17.98
N ALA A 64 -3.07 -9.79 -17.63
CA ALA A 64 -3.59 -8.71 -18.47
C ALA A 64 -2.76 -7.42 -18.36
N GLY A 65 -1.95 -7.30 -17.30
CA GLY A 65 -1.04 -6.18 -17.10
C GLY A 65 -1.75 -4.82 -17.12
N GLN A 66 -1.48 -4.02 -18.15
CA GLN A 66 -2.07 -2.69 -18.36
C GLN A 66 -3.52 -2.72 -18.85
N ASP A 67 -4.02 -3.89 -19.28
CA ASP A 67 -5.43 -4.05 -19.68
C ASP A 67 -6.37 -4.25 -18.47
N ASN A 68 -5.81 -4.38 -17.26
CA ASN A 68 -6.58 -4.34 -16.02
C ASN A 68 -7.17 -2.94 -15.77
N HIS A 69 -8.26 -2.86 -15.01
CA HIS A 69 -8.79 -1.56 -14.57
C HIS A 69 -8.26 -1.22 -13.17
N TRP A 70 -7.70 -0.01 -13.05
CA TRP A 70 -7.08 0.48 -11.83
C TRP A 70 -7.99 1.55 -11.22
N ALA A 71 -8.53 1.26 -10.04
CA ALA A 71 -9.32 2.22 -9.28
C ALA A 71 -8.42 3.35 -8.73
N VAL A 72 -7.24 2.95 -8.22
CA VAL A 72 -6.31 3.80 -7.49
C VAL A 72 -4.88 3.54 -7.92
N GLN A 73 -4.08 4.60 -8.06
CA GLN A 73 -2.62 4.51 -8.07
C GLN A 73 -2.00 5.62 -7.23
N LEU A 74 -1.29 5.23 -6.17
CA LEU A 74 -0.46 6.12 -5.38
C LEU A 74 1.01 5.93 -5.76
N ARG A 75 1.70 7.03 -6.10
CA ARG A 75 3.15 7.03 -6.31
C ARG A 75 3.87 7.61 -5.09
N PHE A 76 4.80 6.83 -4.54
CA PHE A 76 5.76 7.26 -3.53
C PHE A 76 7.02 7.70 -4.26
N ASP A 77 7.35 8.99 -4.21
CA ASP A 77 8.48 9.59 -4.93
C ASP A 77 9.51 10.10 -3.92
N SER A 78 10.63 9.37 -3.80
CA SER A 78 11.70 9.73 -2.87
C SER A 78 12.55 10.91 -3.34
N TYR A 79 12.54 11.24 -4.64
CA TYR A 79 13.35 12.33 -5.18
C TYR A 79 12.70 13.68 -4.89
N ASN A 80 11.37 13.72 -4.98
CA ASN A 80 10.58 14.91 -4.75
C ASN A 80 9.93 14.95 -3.35
N ASN A 81 10.04 13.87 -2.58
CA ASN A 81 9.54 13.74 -1.20
C ASN A 81 8.02 13.90 -1.06
N PHE A 82 7.26 13.22 -1.91
CA PHE A 82 5.80 13.19 -1.81
C PHE A 82 5.21 11.80 -2.08
N VAL A 83 4.00 11.61 -1.56
CA VAL A 83 3.04 10.63 -2.08
C VAL A 83 2.06 11.37 -2.99
N GLU A 84 1.75 10.82 -4.15
CA GLU A 84 0.88 11.44 -5.16
C GLU A 84 -0.22 10.49 -5.60
N SER A 85 -1.47 10.97 -5.69
CA SER A 85 -2.44 10.33 -6.59
C SER A 85 -2.03 10.71 -8.02
N GLU A 86 -1.25 9.85 -8.67
CA GLU A 86 -0.42 10.22 -9.82
C GLU A 86 -1.23 10.84 -10.97
N TYR A 87 -2.43 10.31 -11.23
CA TYR A 87 -3.28 10.77 -12.32
C TYR A 87 -4.17 11.97 -11.95
N ASP A 88 -4.24 12.32 -10.66
CA ASP A 88 -5.00 13.48 -10.17
C ASP A 88 -4.09 14.68 -9.86
N ALA A 89 -2.77 14.48 -9.83
CA ALA A 89 -1.75 15.47 -9.45
C ALA A 89 -1.99 16.09 -8.06
N ILE A 90 -2.56 15.30 -7.13
CA ILE A 90 -2.76 15.67 -5.72
C ILE A 90 -1.65 15.01 -4.90
N GLN A 91 -0.97 15.81 -4.07
CA GLN A 91 0.24 15.39 -3.34
C GLN A 91 0.12 15.63 -1.83
N ILE A 92 0.74 14.75 -1.05
CA ILE A 92 0.97 14.88 0.39
C ILE A 92 2.46 14.58 0.69
N PRO A 93 3.11 15.21 1.68
CA PRO A 93 4.51 14.94 1.98
C PRO A 93 4.78 13.46 2.28
N LEU A 94 5.86 12.93 1.71
CA LEU A 94 6.32 11.56 2.00
C LEU A 94 6.95 11.51 3.39
N ILE A 95 6.57 10.51 4.17
CA ILE A 95 7.11 10.26 5.49
C ILE A 95 8.15 9.13 5.40
N PHE A 96 9.30 9.34 6.03
CA PHE A 96 10.43 8.41 6.05
C PHE A 96 10.70 7.90 7.47
N ASP A 97 11.47 6.82 7.56
CA ASP A 97 12.05 6.22 8.77
C ASP A 97 11.02 5.84 9.85
N GLN A 98 9.78 5.60 9.42
CA GLN A 98 8.74 5.06 10.27
C GLN A 98 7.73 4.29 9.41
N TRP A 99 7.04 3.43 10.12
CA TRP A 99 5.84 2.75 9.70
C TRP A 99 4.69 3.75 9.53
N THR A 100 4.22 3.97 8.30
CA THR A 100 3.13 4.93 8.00
C THR A 100 1.93 4.25 7.35
N GLU A 101 0.74 4.47 7.92
CA GLU A 101 -0.54 3.93 7.42
C GLU A 101 -0.97 4.59 6.09
N ILE A 102 -1.35 3.78 5.10
CA ILE A 102 -2.22 4.19 3.99
C ILE A 102 -3.59 3.55 4.18
N ARG A 103 -4.63 4.36 4.35
CA ARG A 103 -5.98 3.88 4.62
C ARG A 103 -6.96 4.38 3.58
N PHE A 104 -7.81 3.48 3.08
CA PHE A 104 -8.85 3.80 2.11
C PHE A 104 -10.22 3.57 2.73
N GLU A 105 -11.09 4.57 2.80
CA GLU A 105 -12.50 4.37 3.16
C GLU A 105 -13.33 4.32 1.88
N ILE A 106 -13.84 3.14 1.49
CA ILE A 106 -14.45 2.90 0.17
C ILE A 106 -15.93 2.50 0.32
N ASP A 107 -16.83 3.34 -0.18
CA ASP A 107 -18.27 3.10 -0.27
C ASP A 107 -18.65 2.67 -1.70
N LEU A 108 -18.73 1.34 -1.92
CA LEU A 108 -19.08 0.78 -3.23
C LEU A 108 -20.55 1.00 -3.60
N ASP A 109 -21.47 1.16 -2.65
CA ASP A 109 -22.87 1.47 -2.95
C ASP A 109 -23.02 2.94 -3.40
N GLY A 110 -22.23 3.82 -2.79
CA GLY A 110 -22.19 5.25 -3.06
C GLY A 110 -21.27 5.65 -4.20
N ASP A 111 -20.52 4.71 -4.77
CA ASP A 111 -19.46 4.93 -5.77
C ASP A 111 -18.48 6.03 -5.32
N TRP A 112 -17.85 5.82 -4.17
CA TRP A 112 -16.98 6.83 -3.56
C TRP A 112 -15.86 6.22 -2.75
N TYR A 113 -14.72 6.89 -2.70
CA TYR A 113 -13.70 6.59 -1.71
C TYR A 113 -12.94 7.83 -1.22
N GLU A 114 -12.38 7.70 -0.02
CA GLU A 114 -11.44 8.65 0.58
C GLU A 114 -10.13 7.94 0.90
N VAL A 115 -9.01 8.65 0.78
CA VAL A 115 -7.66 8.16 1.11
C VAL A 115 -7.10 8.97 2.27
N TYR A 116 -6.45 8.28 3.18
CA TYR A 116 -5.73 8.82 4.30
C TYR A 116 -4.30 8.31 4.29
N TYR A 117 -3.36 9.17 4.66
CA TYR A 117 -1.95 8.83 4.83
C TYR A 117 -1.49 9.40 6.18
N ASP A 118 -1.01 8.53 7.07
CA ASP A 118 -0.71 8.87 8.48
C ASP A 118 -1.90 9.55 9.18
N ASP A 119 -3.08 8.94 9.11
CA ASP A 119 -4.37 9.50 9.60
C ASP A 119 -4.80 10.85 8.99
N THR A 120 -3.99 11.41 8.08
CA THR A 120 -4.28 12.69 7.44
C THR A 120 -5.07 12.45 6.16
N PHE A 121 -6.23 13.09 6.04
CA PHE A 121 -7.01 13.08 4.80
C PHE A 121 -6.12 13.54 3.63
N PHE A 122 -6.02 12.69 2.62
CA PHE A 122 -5.21 12.94 1.44
C PHE A 122 -6.08 13.42 0.27
N TYR A 123 -7.01 12.59 -0.23
CA TYR A 123 -7.93 12.97 -1.30
C TYR A 123 -9.16 12.05 -1.35
N GLU A 124 -10.14 12.40 -2.20
CA GLU A 124 -11.37 11.65 -2.41
C GLU A 124 -11.82 11.73 -3.87
N LYS A 125 -12.45 10.68 -4.40
CA LYS A 125 -13.12 10.67 -5.72
C LYS A 125 -14.12 9.50 -5.84
N GLU A 126 -14.86 9.46 -6.95
CA GLU A 126 -15.68 8.30 -7.31
C GLU A 126 -14.83 7.04 -7.53
N TRP A 127 -15.28 5.87 -7.07
CA TRP A 127 -14.54 4.62 -7.18
C TRP A 127 -14.41 4.18 -8.65
N THR A 128 -15.53 4.16 -9.37
CA THR A 128 -15.58 3.73 -10.77
C THR A 128 -14.87 4.69 -11.71
N ALA A 129 -14.55 5.92 -11.27
CA ALA A 129 -13.80 6.87 -12.07
C ALA A 129 -12.43 6.31 -12.49
N GLY A 130 -11.84 5.44 -11.67
CA GLY A 130 -10.53 4.86 -11.93
C GLY A 130 -9.43 5.91 -12.09
N ILE A 131 -8.24 5.48 -12.48
CA ILE A 131 -7.13 6.40 -12.75
C ILE A 131 -7.40 7.35 -13.93
N ASN A 132 -8.29 7.00 -14.86
CA ASN A 132 -8.56 7.78 -16.08
C ASN A 132 -9.73 8.76 -15.94
N ASN A 133 -10.41 8.77 -14.80
CA ASN A 133 -11.61 9.57 -14.54
C ASN A 133 -12.72 9.34 -15.59
N ASP A 134 -12.95 8.09 -15.98
CA ASP A 134 -13.82 7.71 -17.09
C ASP A 134 -15.13 7.01 -16.66
N LEU A 135 -15.27 6.68 -15.37
CA LEU A 135 -16.44 6.02 -14.76
C LEU A 135 -16.70 4.62 -15.33
N GLN A 136 -15.64 3.91 -15.78
CA GLN A 136 -15.76 2.57 -16.36
C GLN A 136 -15.39 1.43 -15.38
N GLY A 137 -14.96 1.78 -14.16
CA GLY A 137 -14.59 0.82 -13.14
C GLY A 137 -15.74 -0.04 -12.62
N ALA A 138 -15.40 -1.18 -12.04
CA ALA A 138 -16.36 -2.06 -11.40
C ALA A 138 -16.56 -1.66 -9.93
N LEU A 139 -17.77 -1.88 -9.40
CA LEU A 139 -18.05 -1.71 -7.96
C LEU A 139 -17.58 -2.94 -7.17
N ALA A 140 -16.29 -3.21 -7.23
CA ALA A 140 -15.62 -4.33 -6.59
C ALA A 140 -14.18 -3.95 -6.22
N ILE A 141 -13.60 -4.66 -5.25
CA ILE A 141 -12.15 -4.65 -5.00
C ILE A 141 -11.66 -6.04 -5.39
N ASP A 142 -10.77 -6.10 -6.38
CA ASP A 142 -10.39 -7.37 -7.01
C ASP A 142 -8.92 -7.73 -6.74
N ALA A 143 -8.03 -6.73 -6.71
CA ALA A 143 -6.63 -6.95 -6.35
C ALA A 143 -5.95 -5.74 -5.72
N VAL A 144 -4.87 -6.02 -4.99
CA VAL A 144 -3.85 -5.05 -4.59
C VAL A 144 -2.57 -5.36 -5.38
N ASP A 145 -1.92 -4.31 -5.88
CA ASP A 145 -0.63 -4.40 -6.57
C ASP A 145 0.40 -3.50 -5.88
N LEU A 146 1.56 -4.11 -5.58
CA LEU A 146 2.71 -3.52 -4.92
C LEU A 146 3.86 -3.50 -5.91
N PHE A 147 4.12 -2.34 -6.52
CA PHE A 147 5.07 -2.24 -7.62
C PHE A 147 6.24 -1.32 -7.31
N ALA A 148 7.45 -1.90 -7.28
CA ALA A 148 8.70 -1.15 -7.14
C ALA A 148 9.29 -0.82 -8.52
N ASN A 149 9.23 0.45 -8.93
CA ASN A 149 9.73 0.89 -10.24
C ASN A 149 11.20 1.32 -10.15
N GLY A 150 12.08 0.33 -9.97
CA GLY A 150 13.51 0.57 -9.77
C GLY A 150 13.83 1.24 -8.42
N ALA A 151 12.88 1.19 -7.48
CA ALA A 151 13.11 1.63 -6.13
C ALA A 151 14.05 0.69 -5.36
N THR A 152 14.76 1.23 -4.39
CA THR A 152 15.31 0.43 -3.29
C THR A 152 14.17 -0.18 -2.46
N PRO A 153 14.47 -1.14 -1.55
CA PRO A 153 13.42 -1.83 -0.82
C PRO A 153 12.47 -0.89 -0.06
N VAL A 154 11.17 -1.13 -0.26
CA VAL A 154 10.06 -0.62 0.54
C VAL A 154 9.41 -1.82 1.21
N PHE A 155 9.01 -1.66 2.46
CA PHE A 155 8.40 -2.73 3.25
C PHE A 155 6.91 -2.47 3.42
N TYR A 156 6.12 -3.53 3.34
CA TYR A 156 4.68 -3.55 3.55
C TYR A 156 4.36 -4.59 4.62
N ASP A 157 3.47 -4.26 5.54
CA ASP A 157 3.05 -5.15 6.61
C ASP A 157 1.61 -4.85 7.04
N ASP A 158 0.99 -5.81 7.74
CA ASP A 158 -0.34 -5.76 8.33
C ASP A 158 -1.48 -5.38 7.37
N LEU A 159 -1.42 -5.83 6.11
CA LEU A 159 -2.49 -5.56 5.15
C LEU A 159 -3.80 -6.18 5.64
N SER A 160 -4.87 -5.39 5.58
CA SER A 160 -6.20 -5.87 5.93
C SER A 160 -7.27 -5.32 4.99
N LEU A 161 -8.36 -6.07 4.92
CA LEU A 161 -9.63 -5.65 4.37
C LEU A 161 -10.67 -5.85 5.46
N GLU A 162 -11.28 -4.77 5.90
CA GLU A 162 -12.37 -4.77 6.86
C GLU A 162 -13.67 -4.37 6.17
N GLU A 163 -14.77 -5.01 6.56
CA GLU A 163 -16.12 -4.63 6.16
C GLU A 163 -16.87 -4.05 7.37
N VAL A 164 -17.52 -2.88 7.18
CA VAL A 164 -18.23 -2.18 8.25
C VAL A 164 -19.33 -3.04 8.85
N GLY A 165 -19.27 -3.20 10.17
CA GLY A 165 -20.27 -3.98 10.91
C GLY A 165 -20.06 -5.50 10.82
N VAL A 166 -19.08 -5.96 10.05
CA VAL A 166 -18.65 -7.35 9.97
C VAL A 166 -17.29 -7.53 10.66
N GLY A 167 -16.32 -6.67 10.36
CA GLY A 167 -14.93 -6.76 10.83
C GLY A 167 -13.98 -7.19 9.71
N ILE A 168 -12.78 -7.64 10.07
CA ILE A 168 -11.75 -8.10 9.12
C ILE A 168 -12.28 -9.31 8.32
N VAL A 169 -12.31 -9.16 7.01
CA VAL A 169 -12.72 -10.22 6.06
C VAL A 169 -11.54 -10.83 5.32
N TRP A 170 -10.41 -10.13 5.27
CA TRP A 170 -9.13 -10.63 4.78
C TRP A 170 -7.99 -9.89 5.48
N GLU A 171 -6.89 -10.59 5.77
CA GLU A 171 -5.67 -10.02 6.33
C GLU A 171 -4.44 -10.77 5.82
N GLU A 172 -3.32 -10.07 5.74
CA GLU A 172 -2.01 -10.58 5.40
C GLU A 172 -0.96 -9.80 6.21
N ASN A 173 -0.38 -10.46 7.21
CA ASN A 173 0.67 -9.92 8.07
C ASN A 173 2.05 -10.50 7.75
N PHE A 174 2.16 -11.35 6.71
CA PHE A 174 3.37 -12.00 6.21
C PHE A 174 4.16 -12.89 7.18
N ASP A 175 3.83 -12.88 8.48
CA ASP A 175 4.49 -13.60 9.57
C ASP A 175 4.45 -15.14 9.42
N SER A 176 3.51 -15.64 8.62
CA SER A 176 3.33 -17.09 8.43
C SER A 176 4.33 -17.71 7.45
N TYR A 177 5.01 -16.88 6.66
CA TYR A 177 5.90 -17.33 5.61
C TYR A 177 7.35 -17.45 6.08
N THR A 178 8.19 -18.05 5.24
CA THR A 178 9.61 -18.19 5.54
C THR A 178 10.39 -16.94 5.10
N ASP A 179 11.20 -16.38 6.00
CA ASP A 179 12.09 -15.27 5.69
C ASP A 179 12.96 -15.56 4.46
N GLY A 180 13.08 -14.56 3.57
CA GLY A 180 13.79 -14.63 2.30
C GLY A 180 13.09 -15.44 1.21
N SER A 181 11.92 -16.02 1.47
CA SER A 181 11.16 -16.71 0.43
C SER A 181 10.51 -15.74 -0.57
N SER A 182 10.31 -16.21 -1.80
CA SER A 182 9.60 -15.46 -2.84
C SER A 182 8.12 -15.42 -2.50
N MET A 183 7.51 -14.23 -2.50
CA MET A 183 6.08 -14.07 -2.27
C MET A 183 5.21 -14.70 -3.37
N HIS A 184 5.74 -14.86 -4.59
CA HIS A 184 5.05 -15.51 -5.70
C HIS A 184 4.53 -16.90 -5.31
N GLY A 185 3.22 -17.12 -5.50
CA GLY A 185 2.55 -18.39 -5.24
C GLY A 185 2.20 -18.62 -3.77
N GLN A 186 2.37 -17.61 -2.90
CA GLN A 186 2.00 -17.66 -1.48
C GLN A 186 0.84 -16.70 -1.22
N GLY A 187 -0.14 -17.06 -0.37
CA GLY A 187 -1.22 -16.14 0.04
C GLY A 187 -2.16 -15.63 -1.06
N GLY A 188 -2.06 -16.14 -2.29
CA GLY A 188 -2.72 -15.57 -3.47
C GLY A 188 -1.87 -14.54 -4.22
N TRP A 189 -0.72 -14.15 -3.67
CA TRP A 189 0.24 -13.28 -4.32
C TRP A 189 0.88 -13.94 -5.54
N LYS A 190 1.06 -13.14 -6.58
CA LYS A 190 1.74 -13.52 -7.81
C LYS A 190 2.69 -12.42 -8.19
N GLY A 191 3.78 -12.84 -8.84
CA GLY A 191 4.65 -11.89 -9.52
C GLY A 191 3.98 -11.33 -10.77
N TRP A 192 4.52 -10.23 -11.30
CA TRP A 192 4.01 -9.62 -12.52
C TRP A 192 3.94 -10.63 -13.67
N ASP A 193 2.86 -10.59 -14.46
CA ASP A 193 2.54 -11.58 -15.51
C ASP A 193 2.58 -13.04 -15.04
N ASN A 194 2.35 -13.26 -13.74
CA ASN A 194 2.50 -14.55 -13.08
C ASN A 194 3.91 -15.16 -13.26
N ASP A 195 4.93 -14.32 -13.34
CA ASP A 195 6.34 -14.71 -13.43
C ASP A 195 7.02 -14.56 -12.05
N PRO A 196 7.57 -15.63 -11.45
CA PRO A 196 8.28 -15.56 -10.17
C PRO A 196 9.55 -14.71 -10.20
N PHE A 197 10.06 -14.34 -11.39
CA PHE A 197 11.18 -13.40 -11.49
C PHE A 197 10.81 -11.99 -11.03
N TRP A 198 9.54 -11.59 -11.17
CA TRP A 198 9.01 -10.30 -10.76
C TRP A 198 8.24 -10.40 -9.43
N THR A 199 8.92 -10.89 -8.39
CA THR A 199 8.36 -11.14 -7.05
C THR A 199 8.84 -10.11 -6.03
N ALA A 200 8.06 -9.90 -4.97
CA ALA A 200 8.58 -9.41 -3.70
C ALA A 200 9.18 -10.56 -2.88
N PHE A 201 9.96 -10.22 -1.85
CA PHE A 201 10.54 -11.19 -0.92
C PHE A 201 10.04 -10.90 0.49
N LEU A 202 9.81 -11.97 1.23
CA LEU A 202 9.33 -11.93 2.60
C LEU A 202 10.53 -11.83 3.55
N ILE A 203 10.37 -11.15 4.68
CA ILE A 203 11.46 -10.88 5.63
C ILE A 203 11.05 -11.14 7.06
#